data_AF-A0A4Q5C940-F1
#
_entry.id   AF-A0A4Q5C940-F1
#
_cell.length_a   1.000
_cell.length_b   1.000
_cell.length_c   1.000
_cell.angle_alpha   90.00
_cell.angle_beta   90.00
_cell.angle_gamma   90.00
#
_symmetry.space_group_name_H-M   'P 1'
#
loop_
_entity.id
_entity.type
_entity.pdbx_description
1 polymer ?
#
loop_
_entity_poly.entity_id
_entity_poly.type
_entity_poly.pdbx_seq_one_letter_code
_entity_poly.pdbx_strand_id
1 'polypeptide(L)'
;MSGWIKIHRDILYHEIWSDKPFSKGQAWIDLILLANHSDNKCMVGNKVEEVKRGSFITSELKLMDRWGWGRKKVQLFLKFLESESMIVRSANNKRTAITIVNYDVYQYQGTSKEQQKNNKGTSKAHKQERKNEKNVRNYNNFERRKYDMDSLESKLMEVNMNGKINKA
;
A
#
# COMPACT_ATOMS: atom_id res chain seq x y z
N MET A 1 6.31 18.17 12.36
CA MET A 1 6.02 17.01 13.23
C MET A 1 6.59 15.78 12.55
N SER A 2 7.64 15.17 13.10
CA SER A 2 8.20 13.90 12.58
C SER A 2 7.91 12.80 13.60
N GLY A 3 7.32 11.70 13.15
CA GLY A 3 6.92 10.59 13.99
C GLY A 3 6.06 9.61 13.20
N TRP A 4 6.05 8.35 13.63
CA TRP A 4 5.28 7.27 13.01
C TRP A 4 4.35 6.65 14.04
N ILE A 5 3.19 6.20 13.59
CA ILE A 5 2.20 5.53 14.43
C ILE A 5 2.01 4.12 13.87
N LYS A 6 2.17 3.10 14.72
CA LYS A 6 1.76 1.73 14.37
C LYS A 6 0.27 1.59 14.62
N ILE A 7 -0.46 1.12 13.61
CA ILE A 7 -1.88 0.80 13.73
C ILE A 7 -2.02 -0.72 13.61
N HIS A 8 -2.71 -1.32 14.57
CA HIS A 8 -3.06 -2.74 14.49
C HIS A 8 -4.12 -2.96 13.41
N ARG A 9 -3.99 -4.03 12.62
CA ARG A 9 -4.88 -4.28 11.47
C ARG A 9 -6.33 -4.59 11.87
N ASP A 10 -6.58 -4.87 13.14
CA ASP A 10 -7.94 -5.09 13.64
C ASP A 10 -8.84 -3.87 13.49
N ILE A 11 -8.25 -2.67 13.28
CA ILE A 11 -9.02 -1.48 12.91
C ILE A 11 -9.92 -1.73 11.70
N LEU A 12 -9.53 -2.61 10.78
CA LEU A 12 -10.31 -2.97 9.60
C LEU A 12 -11.68 -3.60 9.92
N TYR A 13 -11.85 -4.15 11.13
CA TYR A 13 -13.09 -4.75 11.61
C TYR A 13 -13.90 -3.80 12.50
N HIS A 14 -13.35 -2.64 12.86
CA HIS A 14 -14.03 -1.66 13.69
C HIS A 14 -15.07 -0.89 12.86
N GLU A 15 -16.25 -0.63 13.42
CA GLU A 15 -17.36 0.04 12.73
C GLU A 15 -16.96 1.43 12.23
N ILE A 16 -16.27 2.21 13.07
CA ILE A 16 -15.73 3.54 12.71
C ILE A 16 -14.87 3.48 11.44
N TRP A 17 -14.07 2.42 11.24
CA TRP A 17 -13.25 2.32 10.02
C TRP A 17 -14.11 2.02 8.78
N SER A 18 -15.23 1.34 8.98
CA SER A 18 -16.14 0.91 7.92
C SER A 18 -17.19 1.96 7.57
N ASP A 19 -17.14 3.15 8.19
CA ASP A 19 -18.03 4.28 7.87
C ASP A 19 -17.83 4.75 6.42
N LYS A 20 -18.93 5.06 5.74
CA LYS A 20 -18.98 5.28 4.28
C LYS A 20 -19.66 6.61 3.95
N PRO A 21 -19.30 7.24 2.81
CA PRO A 21 -18.27 6.81 1.86
C PRO A 21 -16.86 7.15 2.36
N PHE A 22 -15.88 6.32 1.98
CA PHE A 22 -14.49 6.57 2.36
C PHE A 22 -13.98 7.88 1.77
N SER A 23 -13.14 8.59 2.52
CA SER A 23 -12.30 9.65 1.95
C SER A 23 -11.17 9.04 1.11
N LYS A 24 -10.57 9.81 0.19
CA LYS A 24 -9.41 9.34 -0.60
C LYS A 24 -8.23 8.94 0.31
N GLY A 25 -8.02 9.68 1.41
CA GLY A 25 -6.99 9.36 2.41
C GLY A 25 -7.27 8.06 3.16
N GLN A 26 -8.52 7.82 3.59
CA GLN A 26 -8.93 6.56 4.22
C GLN A 26 -8.77 5.39 3.25
N ALA A 27 -9.17 5.54 1.99
CA ALA A 27 -8.97 4.52 0.96
C ALA A 27 -7.48 4.21 0.73
N TRP A 28 -6.60 5.21 0.76
CA TRP A 28 -5.15 4.98 0.67
C TRP A 28 -4.63 4.16 1.85
N ILE A 29 -4.99 4.54 3.08
CA ILE A 29 -4.58 3.81 4.29
C ILE A 29 -5.16 2.38 4.26
N ASP A 30 -6.39 2.22 3.80
CA ASP A 30 -7.05 0.92 3.64
C ASP A 30 -6.25 0.00 2.70
N LEU A 31 -5.75 0.51 1.56
CA LEU A 31 -4.88 -0.26 0.66
C LEU A 31 -3.59 -0.74 1.35
N ILE A 32 -2.96 0.12 2.17
CA ILE A 32 -1.76 -0.25 2.95
C ILE A 32 -2.09 -1.33 3.99
N LEU A 33 -3.23 -1.22 4.65
CA LEU A 33 -3.71 -2.18 5.65
C LEU A 33 -4.17 -3.50 5.03
N LEU A 34 -4.60 -3.53 3.76
CA LEU A 34 -4.96 -4.74 3.03
C LEU A 34 -3.74 -5.50 2.49
N ALA A 35 -2.66 -4.79 2.14
CA ALA A 35 -1.43 -5.39 1.64
C ALA A 35 -0.81 -6.38 2.65
N ASN A 36 -0.39 -7.55 2.19
CA ASN A 36 0.13 -8.59 3.08
C ASN A 36 1.39 -8.14 3.85
N HIS A 37 1.44 -8.40 5.16
CA HIS A 37 2.64 -8.12 5.96
C HIS A 37 3.78 -9.14 5.71
N SER A 38 3.46 -10.34 5.23
CA SER A 38 4.43 -11.37 4.85
C SER A 38 3.96 -12.06 3.58
N ASP A 39 4.86 -12.74 2.87
CA ASP A 39 4.45 -13.61 1.77
C ASP A 39 3.37 -14.58 2.27
N ASN A 40 2.30 -14.71 1.50
CA ASN A 40 1.16 -15.54 1.86
C ASN A 40 0.63 -16.26 0.62
N LYS A 41 0.03 -17.43 0.81
CA LYS A 41 -0.67 -18.16 -0.25
C LYS A 41 -2.15 -17.94 -0.07
N CYS A 42 -2.85 -17.54 -1.12
CA CYS A 42 -4.30 -17.43 -1.08
C CYS A 42 -4.92 -18.21 -2.24
N MET A 43 -6.14 -18.68 -2.01
CA MET A 43 -6.90 -19.38 -3.03
C MET A 43 -7.66 -18.34 -3.86
N VAL A 44 -7.44 -18.36 -5.17
CA VAL A 44 -8.11 -17.48 -6.13
C VAL A 44 -8.80 -18.35 -7.18
N GLY A 45 -10.13 -18.43 -7.06
CA GLY A 45 -10.88 -19.48 -7.75
C GLY A 45 -10.44 -20.86 -7.26
N ASN A 46 -10.01 -21.72 -8.17
CA ASN A 46 -9.57 -23.09 -7.86
C ASN A 46 -8.03 -23.25 -7.92
N LYS A 47 -7.27 -22.15 -7.80
CA LYS A 47 -5.80 -22.19 -7.80
C LYS A 47 -5.25 -21.51 -6.56
N VAL A 48 -4.20 -22.11 -5.99
CA VAL A 48 -3.40 -21.50 -4.93
C VAL A 48 -2.35 -20.63 -5.59
N GLU A 49 -2.34 -19.35 -5.26
CA GLU A 49 -1.39 -18.39 -5.77
C GLU A 49 -0.61 -17.77 -4.62
N GLU A 50 0.69 -17.61 -4.82
CA GLU A 50 1.55 -16.89 -3.89
C GLU A 50 1.40 -15.39 -4.09
N VAL A 51 1.20 -14.66 -3.00
CA VAL A 51 1.07 -13.22 -2.95
C VAL A 51 2.17 -12.69 -2.04
N LYS A 52 3.06 -11.90 -2.64
CA LYS A 52 4.22 -11.33 -1.95
C LYS A 52 3.80 -10.31 -0.89
N ARG A 53 4.67 -10.12 0.10
CA ARG A 53 4.60 -9.02 1.06
C ARG A 53 4.45 -7.68 0.33
N GLY A 54 3.60 -6.82 0.85
CA GLY A 54 3.25 -5.53 0.23
C GLY A 54 2.25 -5.64 -0.92
N SER A 55 1.78 -6.83 -1.24
CA SER A 55 0.77 -7.07 -2.28
C SER A 55 -0.50 -7.70 -1.70
N PHE A 56 -1.61 -7.55 -2.40
CA PHE A 56 -2.86 -8.24 -2.13
C PHE A 56 -3.68 -8.39 -3.40
N ILE A 57 -4.72 -9.23 -3.34
CA ILE A 57 -5.61 -9.51 -4.46
C ILE A 57 -6.98 -8.93 -4.16
N THR A 58 -7.54 -8.23 -5.14
CA THR A 58 -8.88 -7.67 -5.03
C THR A 58 -9.55 -7.57 -6.41
N SER A 59 -10.72 -6.96 -6.45
CA SER A 59 -11.41 -6.52 -7.65
C SER A 59 -11.92 -5.09 -7.46
N GLU A 60 -12.15 -4.36 -8.56
CA GLU A 60 -12.76 -3.04 -8.49
C GLU A 60 -14.13 -3.08 -7.79
N LEU A 61 -14.92 -4.15 -8.01
CA LEU A 61 -16.22 -4.35 -7.35
C LEU A 61 -16.06 -4.44 -5.82
N LYS A 62 -15.10 -5.23 -5.33
CA LYS A 62 -14.82 -5.32 -3.89
C LYS A 62 -14.42 -3.97 -3.29
N LEU A 63 -13.62 -3.18 -4.02
CA LEU A 63 -13.22 -1.84 -3.58
C LEU A 63 -14.38 -0.84 -3.63
N MET A 64 -15.26 -0.93 -4.63
CA MET A 64 -16.49 -0.12 -4.71
C MET A 64 -17.37 -0.35 -3.48
N ASP A 65 -17.66 -1.61 -3.17
CA ASP A 65 -18.52 -1.99 -2.03
C ASP A 65 -17.87 -1.59 -0.71
N ARG A 66 -16.56 -1.82 -0.58
CA ARG A 66 -15.79 -1.50 0.63
C ARG A 66 -15.74 0.00 0.90
N TRP A 67 -15.51 0.82 -0.12
CA TRP A 67 -15.34 2.27 0.04
C TRP A 67 -16.65 3.06 -0.12
N GLY A 68 -17.73 2.42 -0.57
CA GLY A 68 -18.98 3.11 -0.91
C GLY A 68 -18.81 4.05 -2.11
N TRP A 69 -17.98 3.66 -3.09
CA TRP A 69 -17.66 4.48 -4.25
C TRP A 69 -18.25 3.89 -5.53
N GLY A 70 -18.67 4.77 -6.45
CA GLY A 70 -18.99 4.36 -7.82
C GLY A 70 -17.75 3.90 -8.59
N ARG A 71 -17.95 3.04 -9.60
CA ARG A 71 -16.89 2.44 -10.41
C ARG A 71 -15.89 3.44 -10.98
N LYS A 72 -16.39 4.55 -11.54
CA LYS A 72 -15.56 5.60 -12.15
C LYS A 72 -14.59 6.22 -11.14
N LYS A 73 -15.06 6.46 -9.90
CA LYS A 73 -14.25 7.06 -8.83
C LYS A 73 -13.14 6.10 -8.38
N VAL A 74 -13.45 4.81 -8.22
CA VAL A 74 -12.44 3.78 -7.92
C VAL A 74 -11.38 3.72 -9.01
N GLN A 75 -11.80 3.67 -10.28
CA GLN A 75 -10.88 3.59 -11.41
C GLN A 75 -9.96 4.82 -11.51
N LEU A 76 -10.50 6.02 -11.35
CA LEU A 76 -9.73 7.25 -11.38
C LEU A 76 -8.74 7.32 -10.22
N PHE A 77 -9.17 6.94 -9.01
CA PHE A 77 -8.28 6.92 -7.85
C PHE A 77 -7.14 5.92 -8.01
N LEU A 78 -7.42 4.70 -8.48
CA LEU A 78 -6.36 3.71 -8.72
C LEU A 78 -5.40 4.14 -9.83
N LYS A 79 -5.91 4.75 -10.92
CA LYS A 79 -5.06 5.32 -11.98
C LYS A 79 -4.17 6.45 -11.45
N PHE A 80 -4.70 7.30 -10.58
CA PHE A 80 -3.95 8.36 -9.91
C PHE A 80 -2.80 7.78 -9.07
N LEU A 81 -3.08 6.76 -8.26
CA LEU A 81 -2.05 6.11 -7.44
C LEU A 81 -0.95 5.46 -8.30
N GLU A 82 -1.32 4.91 -9.46
CA GLU A 82 -0.33 4.39 -10.43
C GLU A 82 0.49 5.50 -11.07
N SER A 83 -0.13 6.61 -11.51
CA SER A 83 0.60 7.73 -12.13
C SER A 83 1.62 8.35 -11.17
N GLU A 84 1.30 8.34 -9.87
CA GLU A 84 2.20 8.81 -8.81
C GLU A 84 3.19 7.75 -8.32
N SER A 85 3.22 6.57 -8.95
CA SER A 85 4.07 5.43 -8.57
C SER A 85 3.88 5.01 -7.10
N MET A 86 2.67 5.15 -6.57
CA MET A 86 2.30 4.73 -5.21
C MET A 86 1.90 3.25 -5.19
N ILE A 87 1.29 2.77 -6.27
CA ILE A 87 0.91 1.37 -6.45
C ILE A 87 1.33 0.86 -7.84
N VAL A 88 1.44 -0.46 -7.95
CA VAL A 88 1.49 -1.18 -9.23
C VAL A 88 0.30 -2.14 -9.28
N ARG A 89 -0.48 -2.11 -10.36
CA ARG A 89 -1.52 -3.11 -10.61
C ARG A 89 -1.07 -4.12 -11.64
N SER A 90 -1.28 -5.39 -11.34
CA SER A 90 -1.21 -6.48 -12.32
C SER A 90 -2.63 -7.01 -12.50
N ALA A 91 -3.25 -6.63 -13.61
CA ALA A 91 -4.55 -7.13 -14.00
C ALA A 91 -4.37 -8.32 -14.93
N ASN A 92 -4.86 -9.49 -14.51
CA ASN A 92 -5.04 -10.64 -15.38
C ASN A 92 -6.55 -10.84 -15.59
N ASN A 93 -6.94 -11.64 -16.59
CA ASN A 93 -8.35 -11.92 -16.93
C ASN A 93 -9.22 -12.42 -15.76
N LYS A 94 -8.62 -12.81 -14.62
CA LYS A 94 -9.31 -13.38 -13.45
C LYS A 94 -9.21 -12.54 -12.18
N ARG A 95 -8.27 -11.60 -12.07
CA ARG A 95 -7.98 -10.89 -10.81
C ARG A 95 -7.20 -9.60 -11.01
N THR A 96 -7.29 -8.70 -10.04
CA THR A 96 -6.43 -7.52 -9.92
C THR A 96 -5.53 -7.70 -8.70
N ALA A 97 -4.24 -7.90 -8.93
CA ALA A 97 -3.24 -7.83 -7.87
C ALA A 97 -2.76 -6.38 -7.74
N ILE A 98 -2.73 -5.86 -6.52
CA ILE A 98 -2.22 -4.52 -6.20
C ILE A 98 -0.99 -4.69 -5.32
N THR A 99 0.10 -4.02 -5.68
CA THR A 99 1.34 -3.95 -4.90
C THR A 99 1.59 -2.51 -4.46
N ILE A 100 1.80 -2.30 -3.16
CA ILE A 100 2.18 -1.00 -2.60
C ILE A 100 3.67 -0.77 -2.84
N VAL A 101 4.01 0.32 -3.53
CA VAL A 101 5.40 0.68 -3.78
C VAL A 101 6.04 1.15 -2.46
N ASN A 102 7.26 0.68 -2.18
CA ASN A 102 7.99 0.97 -0.95
C ASN A 102 7.21 0.61 0.33
N TYR A 103 6.49 -0.51 0.31
CA TYR A 103 5.66 -0.97 1.43
C TYR A 103 6.36 -0.98 2.80
N ASP A 104 7.67 -1.29 2.82
CA ASP A 104 8.46 -1.37 4.04
C ASP A 104 8.55 -0.04 4.82
N VAL A 105 8.38 1.11 4.15
CA VAL A 105 8.31 2.42 4.81
C VAL A 105 7.13 2.49 5.79
N TYR A 106 6.03 1.81 5.47
CA TYR A 106 4.82 1.77 6.29
C TYR A 106 4.83 0.65 7.34
N GLN A 107 5.76 -0.30 7.23
CA GLN A 107 5.84 -1.49 8.09
C GLN A 107 7.19 -1.57 8.78
N TYR A 108 7.71 -0.43 9.27
CA TYR A 108 8.99 -0.38 9.97
C TYR A 108 9.02 -1.43 11.10
N GLN A 109 9.82 -2.47 10.87
CA GLN A 109 10.23 -3.38 11.91
C GLN A 109 11.31 -2.65 12.69
N GLY A 110 10.92 -2.08 13.82
CA GLY A 110 11.87 -1.63 14.84
C GLY A 110 12.95 -2.68 14.97
N THR A 111 14.21 -2.27 14.80
CA THR A 111 15.32 -3.14 15.16
C THR A 111 15.07 -3.63 16.58
N SER A 112 14.96 -4.94 16.78
CA SER A 112 14.96 -5.58 18.08
C SER A 112 16.35 -5.46 18.73
N LYS A 113 16.86 -4.24 18.89
CA LYS A 113 18.17 -3.93 19.49
C LYS A 113 18.13 -2.79 20.51
N GLU A 114 16.93 -2.35 20.92
CA GLU A 114 16.79 -1.40 22.03
C GLU A 114 16.23 -2.03 23.32
N GLN A 115 16.12 -3.37 23.37
CA GLN A 115 16.00 -4.06 24.65
C GLN A 115 17.37 -4.51 25.13
N GLN A 116 17.75 -4.00 26.30
CA GLN A 116 18.94 -4.31 27.12
C GLN A 116 20.23 -3.53 26.83
N LYS A 117 20.19 -2.21 27.00
CA LYS A 117 21.31 -1.49 27.64
C LYS A 117 20.92 -1.19 29.09
N ASN A 118 21.04 -2.22 29.93
CA ASN A 118 21.31 -2.10 31.38
C ASN A 118 21.41 -3.52 31.98
N ASN A 119 22.56 -4.17 31.77
CA ASN A 119 23.40 -4.58 32.90
C ASN A 119 24.73 -5.16 32.39
N LYS A 120 25.81 -4.69 33.00
CA LYS A 120 27.19 -5.14 32.81
C LYS A 120 27.33 -6.62 33.17
N GLY A 121 28.01 -7.41 32.33
CA GLY A 121 28.41 -8.77 32.69
C GLY A 121 29.00 -9.61 31.55
N THR A 122 30.30 -9.43 31.30
CA THR A 122 31.30 -10.44 30.91
C THR A 122 31.17 -11.34 29.64
N SER A 123 32.33 -11.39 28.95
CA SER A 123 32.95 -12.50 28.18
C SER A 123 32.57 -12.77 26.70
N LYS A 124 33.49 -12.30 25.84
CA LYS A 124 34.05 -12.85 24.58
C LYS A 124 33.45 -14.14 24.00
N ALA A 125 32.93 -14.07 22.76
CA ALA A 125 33.10 -15.12 21.74
C ALA A 125 32.83 -14.58 20.31
N HIS A 126 33.73 -14.90 19.38
CA HIS A 126 33.70 -14.59 17.96
C HIS A 126 32.43 -15.09 17.24
N LYS A 127 31.87 -14.29 16.32
CA LYS A 127 31.55 -14.76 14.96
C LYS A 127 31.35 -13.61 13.97
N GLN A 128 31.99 -13.79 12.82
CA GLN A 128 32.10 -12.89 11.68
C GLN A 128 30.76 -12.47 11.08
N GLU A 129 30.76 -11.22 10.62
CA GLU A 129 30.23 -10.75 9.33
C GLU A 129 28.80 -11.12 8.92
N ARG A 130 27.95 -10.09 8.87
CA ARG A 130 27.48 -9.51 7.59
C ARG A 130 26.93 -8.11 7.90
N LYS A 131 27.70 -7.07 7.60
CA LYS A 131 27.19 -5.70 7.53
C LYS A 131 26.22 -5.63 6.34
N ASN A 132 24.95 -5.90 6.58
CA ASN A 132 23.91 -5.40 5.69
C ASN A 132 23.67 -3.94 6.05
N GLU A 133 24.52 -3.06 5.53
CA GLU A 133 24.24 -1.63 5.41
C GLU A 133 23.04 -1.48 4.46
N LYS A 134 21.84 -1.66 5.01
CA LYS A 134 20.63 -1.19 4.33
C LYS A 134 20.70 0.32 4.36
N ASN A 135 21.12 0.90 3.24
CA ASN A 135 20.87 2.29 2.88
C ASN A 135 19.39 2.60 3.16
N VAL A 136 19.09 3.13 4.35
CA VAL A 136 17.80 3.73 4.64
C VAL A 136 17.81 5.03 3.85
N ARG A 137 17.46 4.94 2.55
CA ARG A 137 17.14 6.12 1.77
C ARG A 137 16.01 6.83 2.50
N ASN A 138 16.31 8.04 2.95
CA ASN A 138 15.37 8.90 3.66
C ASN A 138 14.29 9.34 2.65
N TYR A 139 13.20 8.58 2.55
CA TYR A 139 12.09 8.86 1.63
C TYR A 139 11.06 9.83 2.21
N ASN A 140 11.40 10.57 3.28
CA ASN A 140 10.56 11.61 3.87
C ASN A 140 10.46 12.88 3.00
N ASN A 141 10.41 12.75 1.67
CA ASN A 141 10.17 13.85 0.75
C ASN A 141 8.66 14.03 0.46
N PHE A 142 7.80 13.76 1.46
CA PHE A 142 6.40 14.22 1.45
C PHE A 142 6.33 15.75 1.56
N GLU A 143 7.38 16.38 2.09
CA GLU A 143 7.55 17.84 2.08
C GLU A 143 7.83 18.34 0.66
N ARG A 144 6.75 18.51 -0.13
CA ARG A 144 6.56 19.48 -1.24
C ARG A 144 5.68 18.99 -2.40
N ARG A 145 5.11 17.79 -2.38
CA ARG A 145 4.13 17.42 -3.41
C ARG A 145 2.76 18.03 -3.09
N LYS A 146 2.48 19.21 -3.66
CA LYS A 146 1.11 19.75 -3.70
C LYS A 146 0.34 18.97 -4.77
N TYR A 147 -0.40 17.96 -4.35
CA TYR A 147 -1.29 17.22 -5.23
C TYR A 147 -2.53 18.06 -5.52
N ASP A 148 -2.64 18.56 -6.75
CA ASP A 148 -3.93 19.03 -7.27
C ASP A 148 -4.70 17.82 -7.81
N MET A 149 -5.48 17.22 -6.91
CA MET A 149 -6.25 16.02 -7.21
C MET A 149 -7.30 16.25 -8.29
N ASP A 150 -7.91 17.43 -8.33
CA ASP A 150 -8.99 17.74 -9.25
C ASP A 150 -8.44 17.98 -10.67
N SER A 151 -7.29 18.63 -10.77
CA SER A 151 -6.55 18.77 -12.03
C SER A 151 -6.12 17.42 -12.60
N LEU A 152 -5.55 16.53 -11.76
CA LEU A 152 -5.13 15.20 -12.22
C LEU A 152 -6.33 14.34 -12.63
N GLU A 153 -7.42 14.40 -11.87
CA GLU A 153 -8.63 13.65 -12.18
C GLU A 153 -9.25 14.12 -13.50
N SER A 154 -9.28 15.44 -13.73
CA SER A 154 -9.72 16.04 -15.00
C SER A 154 -8.88 15.57 -16.18
N LYS A 155 -7.54 15.61 -16.05
CA LYS A 155 -6.62 15.14 -17.09
C LYS A 155 -6.79 13.64 -17.39
N LEU A 156 -7.02 12.83 -16.36
CA LEU A 156 -7.31 11.40 -16.52
C LEU A 156 -8.66 11.16 -17.19
N MET A 157 -9.66 12.00 -16.94
CA MET A 157 -10.95 11.93 -17.65
C MET A 157 -10.81 12.28 -19.13
N GLU A 158 -10.06 13.33 -19.48
CA GLU A 158 -9.82 13.76 -20.87
C GLU A 158 -9.12 12.67 -21.70
N VAL A 159 -8.05 12.07 -21.17
CA VAL A 159 -7.33 10.98 -21.85
C VAL A 159 -8.26 9.78 -22.12
N ASN A 160 -9.17 9.48 -21.19
CA ASN A 160 -10.10 8.36 -21.32
C ASN A 160 -11.21 8.62 -22.36
N MET A 161 -11.56 9.89 -22.60
CA MET A 161 -12.48 10.28 -23.67
C MET A 161 -11.82 10.18 -25.04
N ASN A 162 -10.58 10.69 -25.17
CA ASN A 162 -9.84 10.66 -26.44
C ASN A 162 -9.48 9.23 -26.88
N GLY A 163 -9.18 8.34 -25.94
CA GLY A 163 -8.94 6.92 -26.22
C GLY A 163 -10.15 6.13 -26.71
N LYS A 164 -11.38 6.62 -26.49
CA LYS A 164 -12.62 6.04 -27.05
C LYS A 164 -12.90 6.52 -28.47
N ILE A 165 -12.55 7.77 -28.79
CA ILE A 165 -12.77 8.37 -30.10
C ILE A 165 -11.86 7.74 -31.17
N ASN A 166 -10.62 7.38 -30.81
CA ASN A 166 -9.65 6.77 -31.73
C ASN A 166 -9.83 5.26 -31.96
N LYS A 167 -10.95 4.67 -31.52
CA LYS A 167 -11.26 3.23 -31.67
C LYS A 167 -12.55 2.97 -32.45
N ALA A 168 -13.14 4.01 -33.04
CA ALA A 168 -14.29 3.91 -33.93
C ALA A 168 -13.85 3.92 -35.39
#